data_AF-A0A218VWY7-F1
#
_entry.id   AF-A0A218VWY7-F1
#
_cell.length_a   1.000
_cell.length_b   1.000
_cell.length_c   1.000
_cell.angle_alpha   90.00
_cell.angle_beta   90.00
_cell.angle_gamma   90.00
#
_symmetry.space_group_name_H-M   'P 1'
#
loop_
_entity.id
_entity.type
_entity.pdbx_description
1 polymer ?
#
loop_
_entity_poly.entity_id
_entity_poly.type
_entity_poly.pdbx_seq_one_letter_code
_entity_poly.pdbx_strand_id
1 'polypeptide(L)'
;MLDLEHLTSPPKLLQRAYLNGKLEALPHWIVSLHSLSILHLRWSKLEHNPLMPLHSLPNLVQLELVDVYSGTTLCFKAKGFMFSSGACDSEIPNT
;
A
#
# COMPACT_ATOMS: atom_id res chain seq x y z
N MET A 1 8.15 -3.88 18.08
CA MET A 1 7.93 -4.16 16.64
C MET A 1 6.64 -4.96 16.55
N LEU A 2 5.68 -4.52 15.75
CA LEU A 2 4.39 -5.21 15.64
C LEU A 2 4.47 -6.18 14.48
N ASP A 3 4.48 -7.48 14.79
CA ASP A 3 4.45 -8.52 13.77
C ASP A 3 3.00 -8.76 13.34
N LEU A 4 2.68 -8.22 12.18
CA LEU A 4 1.35 -8.36 11.58
C LEU A 4 1.23 -9.63 10.73
N GLU A 5 2.33 -10.29 10.36
CA GLU A 5 2.31 -11.49 9.51
C GLU A 5 1.60 -12.67 10.20
N HIS A 6 1.58 -12.67 11.54
CA HIS A 6 1.05 -13.75 12.34
C HIS A 6 -0.47 -13.72 12.56
N LEU A 7 -1.18 -12.75 11.94
CA LEU A 7 -2.65 -12.70 11.97
C LEU A 7 -3.24 -13.79 11.07
N THR A 8 -3.51 -14.94 11.66
CA THR A 8 -4.06 -16.13 10.99
C THR A 8 -5.49 -15.96 10.46
N SER A 9 -6.27 -15.04 11.01
CA SER A 9 -7.64 -14.76 10.55
C SER A 9 -7.90 -13.25 10.50
N PRO A 10 -7.45 -12.57 9.44
CA PRO A 10 -7.68 -11.15 9.27
C PRO A 10 -9.19 -10.90 9.04
N PRO A 11 -9.74 -9.79 9.57
CA PRO A 11 -11.16 -9.48 9.42
C PRO A 11 -11.51 -9.22 7.95
N LYS A 12 -12.13 -10.20 7.27
CA LYS A 12 -12.45 -10.15 5.82
C LYS A 12 -13.42 -9.02 5.42
N LEU A 13 -14.17 -8.50 6.37
CA LEU A 13 -15.11 -7.39 6.21
C LEU A 13 -14.51 -6.04 6.65
N LEU A 14 -13.19 -6.01 6.92
CA LEU A 14 -12.52 -4.77 7.30
C LEU A 14 -12.57 -3.78 6.15
N GLN A 15 -13.21 -2.65 6.39
CA GLN A 15 -13.32 -1.56 5.43
C GLN A 15 -12.24 -0.51 5.62
N ARG A 16 -11.72 -0.35 6.84
CA ARG A 16 -10.76 0.70 7.18
C ARG A 16 -9.60 0.11 7.96
N ALA A 17 -8.39 0.33 7.49
CA ALA A 17 -7.17 -0.08 8.16
C ALA A 17 -6.25 1.12 8.38
N TYR A 18 -5.78 1.28 9.62
CA TYR A 18 -4.85 2.32 10.03
C TYR A 18 -3.62 1.63 10.61
N LEU A 19 -2.51 1.64 9.87
CA LEU A 19 -1.25 1.07 10.31
C LEU A 19 -0.26 2.21 10.50
N ASN A 20 0.02 2.50 11.77
CA ASN A 20 0.95 3.54 12.16
C ASN A 20 2.16 2.91 12.87
N GLY A 21 3.36 3.33 12.50
CA GLY A 21 4.62 2.86 13.05
C GLY A 21 5.40 1.96 12.10
N LYS A 22 6.62 1.62 12.52
CA LYS A 22 7.60 0.89 11.71
C LYS A 22 7.08 -0.51 11.36
N LEU A 23 7.03 -0.79 10.05
CA LEU A 23 6.72 -2.10 9.48
C LEU A 23 7.92 -2.53 8.64
N GLU A 24 8.38 -3.77 8.80
CA GLU A 24 9.44 -4.29 7.94
C GLU A 24 8.92 -4.57 6.53
N ALA A 25 7.70 -5.12 6.44
CA ALA A 25 7.00 -5.39 5.19
C ALA A 25 5.51 -5.09 5.34
N LEU A 26 4.86 -4.90 4.19
CA LEU A 26 3.40 -4.83 4.13
C LEU A 26 2.85 -6.25 4.33
N PRO A 27 1.95 -6.49 5.29
CA PRO A 27 1.50 -7.84 5.60
C PRO A 27 0.75 -8.46 4.42
N HIS A 28 1.09 -9.71 4.09
CA HIS A 28 0.52 -10.45 2.95
C HIS A 28 -1.02 -10.59 2.99
N TRP A 29 -1.65 -10.53 4.16
CA TRP A 29 -3.10 -10.58 4.24
C TRP A 29 -3.79 -9.29 3.80
N ILE A 30 -3.09 -8.15 3.71
CA ILE A 30 -3.75 -6.88 3.38
C ILE A 30 -4.38 -6.92 1.99
N VAL A 31 -3.74 -7.62 1.04
CA VAL A 31 -4.26 -7.81 -0.32
C VAL A 31 -5.46 -8.74 -0.38
N SER A 32 -5.68 -9.56 0.65
CA SER A 32 -6.86 -10.43 0.76
C SER A 32 -8.10 -9.70 1.27
N LEU A 33 -7.96 -8.45 1.72
CA LEU A 33 -9.05 -7.65 2.25
C LEU A 33 -9.85 -6.98 1.13
N HIS A 34 -10.67 -7.77 0.43
CA HIS A 34 -11.44 -7.27 -0.71
C HIS A 34 -12.43 -6.16 -0.33
N SER A 35 -12.87 -6.10 0.93
CA SER A 35 -13.80 -5.06 1.43
C SER A 35 -13.08 -3.78 1.85
N LEU A 36 -11.75 -3.73 1.81
CA LEU A 36 -10.97 -2.60 2.30
C LEU A 36 -11.14 -1.40 1.37
N SER A 37 -11.72 -0.34 1.92
CA SER A 37 -12.01 0.91 1.21
C SER A 37 -11.04 2.03 1.59
N ILE A 38 -10.55 2.03 2.82
CA ILE A 38 -9.62 3.04 3.34
C ILE A 38 -8.40 2.36 3.93
N LEU A 39 -7.22 2.71 3.44
CA LEU A 39 -5.94 2.29 4.01
C LEU A 39 -5.06 3.49 4.32
N HIS A 40 -4.67 3.61 5.58
CA HIS A 40 -3.74 4.62 6.06
C HIS A 40 -2.47 3.93 6.55
N LEU A 41 -1.34 4.27 5.93
CA LEU A 41 -0.01 3.81 6.33
C LEU A 41 0.78 5.04 6.78
N ARG A 42 1.34 5.03 8.00
CA ARG A 42 2.19 6.11 8.49
C ARG A 42 3.43 5.59 9.21
N TRP A 43 4.57 6.23 8.98
CA TRP A 43 5.87 5.97 9.64
C TRP A 43 6.37 4.52 9.51
N SER A 44 6.03 3.87 8.40
CA SER A 44 6.29 2.44 8.21
C SER A 44 7.71 2.14 7.77
N LYS A 45 8.38 3.06 7.04
CA LYS A 45 9.77 2.89 6.54
C LYS A 45 10.02 1.58 5.77
N LEU A 46 9.03 1.15 4.99
CA LEU A 46 9.08 -0.04 4.14
C LEU A 46 10.26 0.04 3.16
N GLU A 47 10.95 -1.09 2.99
CA GLU A 47 12.04 -1.24 2.02
C GLU A 47 11.54 -1.48 0.60
N HIS A 48 10.33 -2.02 0.47
CA HIS A 48 9.69 -2.35 -0.80
C HIS A 48 8.51 -1.43 -1.09
N ASN A 49 8.22 -1.19 -2.37
CA ASN A 49 7.15 -0.30 -2.79
C ASN A 49 5.77 -0.84 -2.34
N PRO A 50 5.04 -0.14 -1.44
CA PRO A 50 3.74 -0.59 -0.94
C PRO A 50 2.63 -0.56 -1.99
N LEU A 51 2.79 0.20 -3.08
CA LEU A 51 1.72 0.39 -4.07
C LEU A 51 1.51 -0.83 -4.95
N MET A 52 2.55 -1.64 -5.17
CA MET A 52 2.48 -2.85 -6.00
C MET A 52 1.42 -3.84 -5.51
N PRO A 53 1.44 -4.28 -4.23
CA PRO A 53 0.41 -5.16 -3.71
C PRO A 53 -0.95 -4.46 -3.56
N LEU A 54 -0.99 -3.16 -3.23
CA LEU A 54 -2.25 -2.44 -3.02
C LEU A 54 -3.07 -2.23 -4.30
N HIS A 55 -2.43 -2.29 -5.47
CA HIS A 55 -3.12 -2.22 -6.76
C HIS A 55 -4.14 -3.34 -6.98
N SER A 56 -3.98 -4.50 -6.32
CA SER A 56 -4.90 -5.63 -6.49
C SER A 56 -6.20 -5.48 -5.71
N LEU A 57 -6.32 -4.46 -4.84
CA LEU A 57 -7.50 -4.24 -4.00
C LEU A 57 -8.64 -3.59 -4.80
N PRO A 58 -9.76 -4.29 -5.03
CA PRO A 58 -10.80 -3.82 -5.95
C PRO A 58 -11.65 -2.68 -5.39
N ASN A 59 -11.80 -2.60 -4.06
CA ASN A 59 -12.69 -1.64 -3.40
C ASN A 59 -11.94 -0.53 -2.66
N LEU A 60 -10.61 -0.49 -2.78
CA LEU A 60 -9.82 0.54 -2.14
C LEU A 60 -10.09 1.87 -2.85
N VAL A 61 -10.65 2.83 -2.12
CA VAL A 61 -11.03 4.16 -2.65
C VAL A 61 -10.13 5.26 -2.12
N GLN A 62 -9.56 5.06 -0.92
CA GLN A 62 -8.69 6.02 -0.27
C GLN A 62 -7.43 5.34 0.23
N LEU A 63 -6.29 5.84 -0.24
CA LEU A 63 -4.97 5.43 0.21
C LEU A 63 -4.22 6.65 0.71
N GLU A 64 -3.75 6.60 1.96
CA GLU A 64 -2.93 7.65 2.55
C GLU A 64 -1.58 7.06 2.98
N LEU A 65 -0.49 7.66 2.49
CA LEU A 65 0.88 7.27 2.79
C LEU A 65 1.64 8.45 3.38
N VAL A 66 2.08 8.34 4.63
CA VAL A 66 2.91 9.37 5.30
C VAL A 66 4.20 8.76 5.81
N ASP A 67 5.34 9.12 5.23
CA ASP A 67 6.67 8.61 5.65
C ASP A 67 6.71 7.05 5.69
N VAL A 68 6.18 6.44 4.62
CA VAL A 68 5.93 4.99 4.55
C VAL A 68 7.04 4.24 3.85
N TYR A 69 7.67 4.81 2.83
CA TYR A 69 8.63 4.14 1.97
C TYR A 69 10.00 4.82 2.09
N SER A 70 11.03 4.03 2.36
CA SER A 70 12.40 4.55 2.52
C SER A 70 13.18 4.65 1.20
N GLY A 71 12.62 4.15 0.10
CA GLY A 71 13.23 4.24 -1.22
C GLY A 71 12.89 5.51 -1.97
N THR A 72 13.49 5.69 -3.15
CA THR A 72 13.46 6.96 -3.90
C THR A 72 12.25 7.11 -4.82
N THR A 73 11.68 6.01 -5.32
CA THR A 73 10.63 6.06 -6.34
C THR A 73 9.45 5.16 -5.98
N LEU A 74 8.25 5.75 -5.96
CA LEU A 74 6.99 5.02 -5.82
C LEU A 74 6.38 4.82 -7.21
N CYS A 75 6.55 3.63 -7.78
CA CYS A 75 5.92 3.27 -9.05
C CYS A 75 4.43 2.93 -8.84
N PHE A 76 3.56 3.64 -9.54
CA PHE A 76 2.12 3.44 -9.50
C PHE A 76 1.59 3.01 -10.88
N LYS A 77 0.92 1.86 -10.97
CA LYS A 77 0.14 1.49 -12.16
C LYS A 77 -1.29 1.97 -11.96
N ALA A 78 -1.63 3.10 -12.57
CA ALA A 78 -2.98 3.65 -12.50
C ALA A 78 -3.96 2.83 -13.34
N LYS A 79 -4.80 2.02 -12.69
CA LYS A 79 -6.09 1.57 -13.25
C LYS A 79 -7.30 1.96 -12.39
N GLY A 80 -7.18 2.95 -11.50
CA GLY A 80 -8.34 3.33 -10.69
C GLY A 80 -8.17 4.33 -9.55
N PHE A 81 -6.97 4.82 -9.24
CA PHE A 81 -6.80 5.82 -8.18
C PHE A 81 -6.46 7.18 -8.77
N MET A 82 -7.30 8.16 -8.45
CA MET A 82 -7.03 9.57 -8.73
C MET A 82 -6.41 10.19 -7.47
N PHE A 83 -5.10 10.37 -7.46
CA PHE A 83 -4.40 11.16 -6.44
C PHE A 83 -3.44 12.16 -7.07
N SER A 84 -3.41 13.36 -6.50
CA SER A 84 -2.59 14.49 -6.90
C SER A 84 -1.22 14.45 -6.20
N SER A 85 -0.22 13.81 -6.80
CA SER A 85 1.19 14.27 -6.77
C SER A 85 2.13 13.25 -7.39
N GLY A 86 3.03 13.72 -8.27
CA GLY A 86 4.29 13.08 -8.63
C GLY A 86 4.19 12.04 -9.74
N ALA A 87 4.40 12.47 -10.98
CA ALA A 87 4.44 11.61 -12.17
C ALA A 87 5.51 10.52 -12.03
N CYS A 88 5.14 9.28 -12.35
CA CYS A 88 6.10 8.24 -12.70
C CYS A 88 6.60 8.58 -14.11
N ASP A 89 7.83 9.09 -14.23
CA ASP A 89 8.50 9.10 -15.52
C ASP A 89 8.78 7.66 -15.92
N SER A 90 8.00 7.18 -16.88
CA SER A 90 8.32 5.96 -17.61
C SER A 90 9.52 6.25 -18.50
N GLU A 91 10.72 5.88 -18.05
CA GLU A 91 11.82 5.63 -18.98
C GLU A 91 11.44 4.42 -19.84
N ILE A 92 11.00 4.71 -21.06
CA ILE A 92 10.99 3.77 -22.17
C ILE A 92 12.41 3.80 -22.74
N PRO A 93 13.21 2.73 -22.70
CA PRO A 93 14.39 2.67 -23.53
C PRO A 93 13.92 2.49 -24.98
N ASN A 94 14.34 3.44 -25.82
CA ASN A 94 14.16 3.43 -27.27
C ASN A 94 14.65 2.13 -27.91
N THR A 95 13.96 1.77 -29.00
CA THR A 95 14.34 0.96 -30.18
C THR A 95 15.53 -0.01 -30.05
#